data_AF-A0A6A7GBU4-F1
#
_entry.id   AF-A0A6A7GBU4-F1
#
_cell.length_a   1.000
_cell.length_b   1.000
_cell.length_c   1.000
_cell.angle_alpha   90.00
_cell.angle_beta   90.00
_cell.angle_gamma   90.00
#
_symmetry.space_group_name_H-M   'P 1'
#
loop_
_entity.id
_entity.type
_entity.pdbx_description
1 polymer ?
#
loop_
_entity_poly.entity_id
_entity_poly.type
_entity_poly.pdbx_seq_one_letter_code
_entity_poly.pdbx_strand_id
1 'polypeptide(L)'
;APCSGFGVIRKKPEVLYNKKIKNVQELAKLQWDILNSAAKVVKVGGTLIYSTCTILNKENIENITRFLQKNPNFEVQKVDIPSNVSGSFDKVGGLNIFDDFLDGFYMVKLKKIEK
;
A
#
# COMPACT_ATOMS: atom_id res chain seq x y z
N ALA A 1 3.60 -2.63 5.40
CA ALA A 1 4.90 -2.97 4.79
C ALA A 1 5.96 -1.92 5.17
N PRO A 2 7.27 -2.23 5.21
CA PRO A 2 8.30 -1.23 5.50
C PRO A 2 8.26 -0.12 4.44
N CYS A 3 7.97 1.11 4.86
CA CYS A 3 7.68 2.26 3.98
C CYS A 3 8.75 3.36 4.12
N SER A 4 8.81 4.28 3.17
CA SER A 4 9.68 5.47 3.25
C SER A 4 9.32 6.41 4.39
N GLY A 5 8.04 6.48 4.77
CA GLY A 5 7.54 7.27 5.89
C GLY A 5 7.12 8.69 5.53
N PHE A 6 7.04 9.04 4.24
CA PHE A 6 6.64 10.40 3.82
C PHE A 6 5.19 10.76 4.18
N GLY A 7 4.38 9.79 4.59
CA GLY A 7 3.04 10.03 5.11
C GLY A 7 3.00 10.36 6.60
N VAL A 8 4.15 10.44 7.30
CA VAL A 8 4.19 10.79 8.73
C VAL A 8 5.28 11.82 9.03
N ILE A 9 5.63 12.66 8.05
CA ILE A 9 6.74 13.64 8.14
C ILE A 9 6.57 14.57 9.34
N ARG A 10 5.34 14.98 9.67
CA ARG A 10 5.08 15.84 10.83
C ARG A 10 5.54 15.19 12.14
N LYS A 11 5.29 13.89 12.30
CA LYS A 11 5.68 13.11 13.49
C LYS A 11 7.14 12.68 13.46
N LYS A 12 7.71 12.56 12.25
CA LYS A 12 9.08 12.10 11.99
C LYS A 12 9.78 12.97 10.94
N PRO A 13 10.13 14.23 11.28
CA PRO A 13 10.72 15.17 10.31
C PRO A 13 12.08 14.70 9.79
N GLU A 14 12.78 13.83 10.53
CA GLU A 14 14.04 13.22 10.13
C GLU A 14 13.95 12.42 8.81
N VAL A 15 12.74 12.01 8.40
CA VAL A 15 12.49 11.33 7.13
C VAL A 15 12.94 12.18 5.93
N LEU A 16 12.80 13.50 6.00
CA LEU A 16 13.21 14.41 4.93
C LEU A 16 14.72 14.39 4.67
N TYR A 17 15.51 14.20 5.72
CA TYR A 17 16.98 14.20 5.63
C TYR A 17 17.55 12.82 5.33
N ASN A 18 16.90 11.77 5.86
CA ASN A 18 17.42 10.41 5.82
C ASN A 18 17.00 9.62 4.58
N LYS A 19 15.96 10.04 3.84
CA LYS A 19 15.44 9.29 2.69
C LYS A 19 15.82 9.94 1.36
N LYS A 20 16.63 9.24 0.57
CA LYS A 20 16.94 9.58 -0.82
C LYS A 20 16.00 8.82 -1.77
N ILE A 21 15.88 9.31 -3.00
CA ILE A 21 15.12 8.65 -4.07
C ILE A 21 15.52 7.18 -4.23
N LYS A 22 16.83 6.88 -4.15
CA LYS A 22 17.34 5.50 -4.20
C LYS A 22 16.72 4.60 -3.12
N ASN A 23 16.54 5.13 -1.90
CA ASN A 23 15.92 4.38 -0.81
C ASN A 23 14.44 4.07 -1.08
N VAL A 24 13.71 4.97 -1.72
CA VAL A 24 12.30 4.72 -2.11
C VAL A 24 12.21 3.56 -3.10
N GLN A 25 13.13 3.48 -4.06
CA GLN A 25 13.16 2.40 -5.04
C GLN A 25 13.48 1.04 -4.40
N GLU A 26 14.48 1.03 -3.51
CA GLU A 26 14.85 -0.17 -2.74
C GLU A 26 13.69 -0.62 -1.84
N LEU A 27 13.02 0.31 -1.18
CA LEU A 27 11.85 0.03 -0.35
C LEU A 27 10.67 -0.49 -1.18
N ALA A 28 10.36 0.11 -2.32
CA ALA A 28 9.32 -0.37 -3.21
C ALA A 28 9.60 -1.81 -3.68
N LYS A 29 10.86 -2.12 -4.00
CA LYS A 29 11.28 -3.50 -4.34
C LYS A 29 11.14 -4.45 -3.16
N LEU A 30 11.55 -4.06 -1.96
CA LEU A 30 11.39 -4.89 -0.77
C LEU A 30 9.91 -5.14 -0.44
N GLN A 31 9.06 -4.11 -0.54
CA GLN A 31 7.61 -4.22 -0.39
C GLN A 31 7.02 -5.20 -1.40
N TRP A 32 7.46 -5.14 -2.65
CA TRP A 32 7.09 -6.08 -3.69
C TRP A 32 7.43 -7.53 -3.32
N ASP A 33 8.66 -7.78 -2.87
CA ASP A 33 9.11 -9.13 -2.49
C ASP A 33 8.31 -9.67 -1.30
N ILE A 34 8.06 -8.84 -0.29
CA ILE A 34 7.22 -9.17 0.88
C ILE A 34 5.78 -9.49 0.44
N LEU A 35 5.18 -8.65 -0.41
CA LEU A 35 3.81 -8.82 -0.87
C LEU A 35 3.64 -10.15 -1.64
N ASN A 36 4.57 -10.48 -2.53
CA ASN A 36 4.54 -11.75 -3.26
C ASN A 36 4.79 -12.95 -2.35
N SER A 37 5.66 -12.81 -1.35
CA SER A 37 5.86 -13.88 -0.36
C SER A 37 4.57 -14.14 0.43
N ALA A 38 3.93 -13.09 0.92
CA ALA A 38 2.66 -13.18 1.64
C ALA A 38 1.55 -13.80 0.77
N ALA A 39 1.46 -13.44 -0.50
CA ALA A 39 0.45 -13.97 -1.42
C ALA A 39 0.48 -15.50 -1.59
N LYS A 40 1.66 -16.14 -1.42
CA LYS A 40 1.83 -17.59 -1.55
C LYS A 40 1.11 -18.38 -0.45
N VAL A 41 1.02 -17.82 0.76
CA VAL A 41 0.41 -18.49 1.92
C VAL A 41 -1.08 -18.16 2.09
N VAL A 42 -1.62 -17.25 1.26
CA VAL A 42 -3.05 -16.94 1.26
C VAL A 42 -3.79 -18.08 0.57
N LYS A 43 -4.75 -18.70 1.26
CA LYS A 43 -5.66 -19.70 0.68
C LYS A 43 -6.63 -19.06 -0.33
N VAL A 44 -7.21 -19.86 -1.23
CA VAL A 44 -8.34 -19.40 -2.08
C VAL A 44 -9.49 -18.92 -1.19
N GLY A 45 -10.12 -17.80 -1.56
CA GLY A 45 -11.06 -17.08 -0.71
C GLY A 45 -10.41 -16.33 0.45
N GLY A 46 -9.09 -16.38 0.61
CA GLY A 46 -8.34 -15.62 1.62
C GLY A 46 -8.19 -14.15 1.26
N THR A 47 -7.94 -13.32 2.27
CA THR A 47 -7.73 -11.87 2.11
C THR A 47 -6.30 -11.50 2.46
N LEU A 48 -5.71 -10.61 1.66
CA LEU A 48 -4.40 -10.02 1.85
C LEU A 48 -4.56 -8.50 1.94
N ILE A 49 -4.10 -7.90 3.04
CA ILE A 49 -4.09 -6.45 3.19
C ILE A 49 -2.67 -5.95 2.96
N TYR A 50 -2.53 -5.00 2.04
CA TYR A 50 -1.30 -4.22 1.90
C TYR A 50 -1.54 -2.82 2.45
N SER A 51 -0.63 -2.35 3.29
CA SER A 51 -0.70 -1.00 3.85
C SER A 51 0.68 -0.36 4.00
N THR A 52 0.72 0.96 3.86
CA THR A 52 1.92 1.77 3.99
C THR A 52 1.61 3.12 4.65
N CYS A 53 2.66 3.75 5.16
CA CYS A 53 2.69 5.05 5.81
C CYS A 53 3.33 6.11 4.90
N THR A 54 3.08 6.01 3.59
CA THR A 54 3.69 6.84 2.57
C THR A 54 2.63 7.27 1.56
N ILE A 55 2.83 8.46 1.00
CA ILE A 55 1.99 9.04 -0.04
C ILE A 55 2.57 8.80 -1.44
N LEU A 56 3.72 8.11 -1.55
CA LEU A 56 4.42 7.94 -2.82
C LEU A 56 3.80 6.83 -3.68
N ASN A 57 3.39 7.20 -4.90
CA ASN A 57 2.81 6.28 -5.89
C ASN A 57 3.68 5.04 -6.17
N LYS A 58 5.00 5.21 -6.13
CA LYS A 58 5.97 4.13 -6.37
C LYS A 58 5.86 2.98 -5.37
N GLU A 59 5.55 3.31 -4.12
CA GLU A 59 5.37 2.32 -3.04
C GLU A 59 3.93 1.79 -3.00
N ASN A 60 2.97 2.58 -3.49
CA ASN A 60 1.53 2.29 -3.42
C ASN A 60 1.03 1.77 -4.78
N ILE A 61 0.44 2.66 -5.58
CA ILE A 61 -0.27 2.37 -6.83
C ILE A 61 0.59 1.52 -7.79
N GLU A 62 1.87 1.85 -7.98
CA GLU A 62 2.75 1.13 -8.91
C GLU A 62 2.99 -0.32 -8.46
N ASN A 63 3.26 -0.52 -7.16
CA ASN A 63 3.47 -1.85 -6.59
C ASN A 63 2.21 -2.72 -6.67
N ILE A 64 1.03 -2.16 -6.37
CA ILE A 64 -0.24 -2.87 -6.46
C ILE A 64 -0.61 -3.18 -7.90
N THR A 65 -0.42 -2.21 -8.82
CA THR A 65 -0.66 -2.44 -10.26
C THR A 65 0.20 -3.61 -10.76
N ARG A 66 1.49 -3.60 -10.44
CA ARG A 66 2.41 -4.67 -10.80
C ARG A 66 1.98 -6.01 -10.18
N PHE A 67 1.41 -5.98 -8.98
CA PHE A 67 1.03 -7.19 -8.23
C PHE A 67 -0.14 -7.88 -8.91
N LEU A 68 -1.17 -7.12 -9.23
CA LEU A 68 -2.37 -7.61 -9.91
C LEU A 68 -2.04 -8.15 -11.31
N GLN A 69 -1.11 -7.51 -12.03
CA GLN A 69 -0.63 -8.01 -13.34
C GLN A 69 0.08 -9.36 -13.25
N LYS A 70 0.83 -9.61 -12.16
CA LYS A 70 1.59 -10.86 -11.97
C LYS A 70 0.82 -11.95 -11.22
N ASN A 71 -0.21 -11.58 -10.47
CA ASN A 71 -1.03 -12.48 -9.66
C ASN A 71 -2.50 -12.34 -10.07
N PRO A 72 -2.88 -12.82 -11.27
CA PRO A 72 -4.23 -12.66 -11.82
C PRO A 72 -5.32 -13.45 -11.07
N ASN A 73 -4.95 -14.22 -10.05
CA ASN A 73 -5.85 -14.87 -9.10
C ASN A 73 -6.09 -14.00 -7.84
N PHE A 74 -5.71 -12.73 -7.88
CA PHE A 74 -6.08 -11.74 -6.89
C PHE A 74 -6.88 -10.61 -7.53
N GLU A 75 -7.90 -10.16 -6.82
CA GLU A 75 -8.71 -8.99 -7.20
C GLU A 75 -8.76 -8.00 -6.04
N VAL A 76 -9.03 -6.74 -6.36
CA VAL A 76 -9.21 -5.69 -5.36
C VAL A 76 -10.64 -5.73 -4.85
N GLN A 77 -10.79 -5.74 -3.54
CA GLN A 77 -12.06 -5.67 -2.85
C GLN A 77 -12.18 -4.34 -2.15
N LYS A 78 -13.39 -3.77 -2.15
CA LYS A 78 -13.66 -2.51 -1.47
C LYS A 78 -13.38 -2.66 0.03
N VAL A 79 -12.74 -1.63 0.58
CA VAL A 79 -12.52 -1.49 2.02
C VAL A 79 -13.71 -0.75 2.61
N ASP A 80 -14.31 -1.30 3.65
CA ASP A 80 -15.31 -0.60 4.46
C ASP A 80 -14.60 0.33 5.44
N ILE A 81 -15.00 1.59 5.44
CA ILE A 81 -14.37 2.65 6.23
C ILE A 81 -15.45 3.25 7.15
N PRO A 82 -15.17 3.44 8.45
CA PRO A 82 -16.08 4.14 9.35
C PRO A 82 -16.44 5.55 8.83
N SER A 83 -17.65 6.02 9.15
CA SER A 83 -18.15 7.33 8.69
C SER A 83 -17.34 8.53 9.19
N ASN A 84 -16.54 8.34 10.24
CA ASN A 84 -15.64 9.36 10.81
C ASN A 84 -14.24 9.35 10.19
N VAL A 85 -14.00 8.58 9.14
CA VAL A 85 -12.72 8.52 8.43
C VAL A 85 -12.91 9.00 7.00
N SER A 86 -12.19 10.05 6.63
CA SER A 86 -12.16 10.58 5.28
C SER A 86 -11.03 9.93 4.48
N GLY A 87 -11.30 9.60 3.22
CA GLY A 87 -10.29 9.06 2.31
C GLY A 87 -10.78 8.99 0.87
N SER A 88 -9.85 8.80 -0.05
CA SER A 88 -10.14 8.68 -1.49
C SER A 88 -9.62 7.37 -2.03
N PHE A 89 -10.39 6.76 -2.93
CA PHE A 89 -9.96 5.56 -3.64
C PHE A 89 -9.15 5.95 -4.88
N ASP A 90 -8.04 5.27 -5.09
CA ASP A 90 -7.23 5.41 -6.30
C ASP A 90 -7.77 4.56 -7.47
N LYS A 91 -7.10 4.64 -8.62
CA LYS A 91 -7.46 3.91 -9.85
C LYS A 91 -7.38 2.38 -9.75
N VAL A 92 -6.67 1.83 -8.75
CA VAL A 92 -6.60 0.40 -8.49
C VAL A 92 -7.50 -0.01 -7.32
N GLY A 93 -8.33 0.89 -6.78
CA GLY A 93 -9.22 0.61 -5.65
C GLY A 93 -8.53 0.60 -4.29
N GLY A 94 -7.30 1.11 -4.20
CA GLY A 94 -6.62 1.36 -2.94
C GLY A 94 -7.13 2.63 -2.27
N LEU A 95 -7.29 2.60 -0.96
CA LEU A 95 -7.72 3.72 -0.14
C LEU A 95 -6.52 4.55 0.30
N ASN A 96 -6.55 5.85 -0.01
CA ASN A 96 -5.67 6.86 0.56
C ASN A 96 -6.43 7.60 1.67
N ILE A 97 -5.86 7.60 2.87
CA ILE A 97 -6.37 8.34 4.02
C ILE A 97 -5.42 9.52 4.22
N PHE A 98 -5.98 10.72 4.24
CA PHE A 98 -5.26 11.93 4.60
C PHE A 98 -5.97 12.56 5.78
N ASP A 99 -5.21 12.82 6.84
CA ASP A 99 -5.67 13.65 7.95
C ASP A 99 -5.41 15.13 7.62
N ASP A 100 -6.19 16.02 8.25
CA ASP A 100 -6.07 17.48 8.12
C ASP A 100 -4.66 17.98 8.47
N PHE A 101 -3.87 17.16 9.17
CA PHE A 101 -2.50 17.43 9.62
C PHE A 101 -1.41 16.77 8.76
N LEU A 102 -1.70 16.45 7.50
CA LEU A 102 -0.75 15.92 6.50
C LEU A 102 -0.19 14.52 6.80
N ASP A 103 -0.79 13.79 7.75
CA ASP A 103 -0.49 12.38 7.91
C ASP A 103 -1.26 11.57 6.83
N GLY A 104 -0.53 10.80 6.02
CA GLY A 104 -1.04 10.05 4.88
C GLY A 104 -0.81 8.54 5.02
N PHE A 105 -1.87 7.76 4.92
CA PHE A 105 -1.83 6.31 4.93
C PHE A 105 -2.44 5.74 3.66
N TYR A 106 -1.93 4.58 3.25
CA TYR A 106 -2.46 3.84 2.12
C TYR A 106 -2.83 2.42 2.55
N MET A 107 -3.94 1.92 2.04
CA MET A 107 -4.31 0.52 2.17
C MET A 107 -5.04 -0.02 0.94
N VAL A 108 -4.80 -1.29 0.61
CA VAL A 108 -5.62 -2.01 -0.36
C VAL A 108 -5.94 -3.40 0.18
N LYS A 109 -7.18 -3.83 -0.06
CA LYS A 109 -7.68 -5.16 0.28
C LYS A 109 -7.71 -6.01 -0.98
N LEU A 110 -6.99 -7.11 -0.95
CA LEU A 110 -6.86 -8.04 -2.05
C LEU A 110 -7.50 -9.38 -1.65
N LYS A 111 -8.33 -9.94 -2.52
CA LYS A 111 -8.97 -11.24 -2.30
C LYS A 111 -8.38 -12.24 -3.28
N LYS A 112 -7.94 -13.39 -2.78
CA LYS A 112 -7.51 -14.49 -3.64
C LYS A 112 -8.76 -15.22 -4.16
N ILE A 113 -8.93 -15.25 -5.46
CA ILE A 113 -10.03 -15.93 -6.15
C ILE A 113 -9.57 -17.26 -6.71
N GLU A 114 -10.54 -18.15 -6.92
CA GLU A 114 -10.34 -19.34 -7.74
C GLU A 114 -10.32 -18.92 -9.21
N LYS A 115 -9.45 -19.53 -10.00
CA LYS A 115 -9.27 -19.21 -11.41
C LYS A 115 -9.92 -20.24 -12.29
#